data_AF-A0A381YLJ2-F1
#
_entry.id   AF-A0A381YLJ2-F1
#
_cell.length_a   1.000
_cell.length_b   1.000
_cell.length_c   1.000
_cell.angle_alpha   90.00
_cell.angle_beta   90.00
_cell.angle_gamma   90.00
#
_symmetry.space_group_name_H-M   'P 1'
#
loop_
_entity.id
_entity.type
_entity.pdbx_description
1 polymer ?
#
loop_
_entity_poly.entity_id
_entity_poly.type
_entity_poly.pdbx_seq_one_letter_code
_entity_poly.pdbx_strand_id
1 'polypeptide(L)'
;MNLNKNIFRAYDIRGIAYEELSQEAVVLIGKSLGTKSLESGNDSLVVGRDGRNSSPDLFEWIAAGIKSTGCNVINIGIVSTPILYFATHSLSCPNGVMITGSHNPGNYNGFKVVEDKKTISGKAIQEIRENILKKEFLKGEGSEKVLDVKDQYLNLIVNNIELKRPLKIAIDCGNGAAGIIAKQVYEGLGCEVHSLFAEVDGDFPNHHPDPSKPENLEDLKKLVEEQRLEIGLAFDGDADRLGVVSKEGKIIFPDMQMILFSNSILKQHKEGKIVFDVKCSKLLSDAILNEGGTPIMAKTGHSYIKKCIREEKALLGGEMSGHIFFNDRWPGFD
;
A
#
# COMPACT_ATOMS: atom_id res chain seq x y z
N MET A 1 31.54 6.10 -6.54
CA MET A 1 30.10 5.80 -6.67
C MET A 1 29.33 6.92 -6.00
N ASN A 2 28.37 7.54 -6.69
CA ASN A 2 27.58 8.62 -6.12
C ASN A 2 26.16 8.12 -5.83
N LEU A 3 25.99 7.36 -4.74
CA LEU A 3 24.66 6.96 -4.27
C LEU A 3 23.92 8.22 -3.79
N ASN A 4 22.85 8.62 -4.47
CA ASN A 4 22.06 9.76 -4.05
C ASN A 4 21.41 9.45 -2.69
N LYS A 5 21.91 10.06 -1.61
CA LYS A 5 21.40 9.81 -0.25
C LYS A 5 19.95 10.22 -0.06
N ASN A 6 19.42 11.13 -0.89
CA ASN A 6 18.09 11.70 -0.71
C ASN A 6 16.98 10.73 -1.13
N ILE A 7 17.30 9.65 -1.86
CA ILE A 7 16.31 8.62 -2.19
C ILE A 7 15.92 7.80 -0.97
N PHE A 8 16.77 7.72 0.07
CA PHE A 8 16.50 6.96 1.30
C PHE A 8 15.72 7.85 2.28
N ARG A 9 14.39 7.80 2.19
CA ARG A 9 13.49 8.66 2.96
C ARG A 9 13.14 8.05 4.32
N ALA A 10 12.17 8.65 5.01
CA ALA A 10 11.79 8.25 6.36
C ALA A 10 10.99 6.93 6.41
N TYR A 11 10.27 6.55 5.36
CA TYR A 11 9.39 5.37 5.37
C TYR A 11 9.52 4.49 4.13
N ASP A 12 10.25 4.95 3.11
CA ASP A 12 10.48 4.24 1.85
C ASP A 12 11.78 4.71 1.17
N ILE A 13 12.08 4.11 0.02
CA ILE A 13 13.07 4.63 -0.94
C ILE A 13 12.30 5.23 -2.13
N ARG A 14 12.64 6.44 -2.56
CA ARG A 14 11.86 7.19 -3.56
C ARG A 14 12.72 8.14 -4.37
N GLY A 15 12.60 8.12 -5.70
CA GLY A 15 13.30 9.05 -6.58
C GLY A 15 12.77 9.04 -8.01
N ILE A 16 13.34 9.87 -8.86
CA ILE A 16 13.08 9.89 -10.30
C ILE A 16 13.71 8.63 -10.94
N ALA A 17 12.90 7.88 -11.69
CA ALA A 17 13.34 6.67 -12.38
C ALA A 17 14.43 6.98 -13.41
N TYR A 18 15.36 6.03 -13.63
CA TYR A 18 16.52 6.15 -14.53
C TYR A 18 17.57 7.20 -14.15
N GLU A 19 17.20 8.23 -13.37
CA GLU A 19 18.09 9.28 -12.89
C GLU A 19 18.59 8.98 -11.47
N GLU A 20 17.75 9.20 -10.47
CA GLU A 20 18.09 8.96 -9.06
C GLU A 20 18.00 7.47 -8.71
N LEU A 21 17.10 6.75 -9.38
CA LEU A 21 16.97 5.29 -9.34
C LEU A 21 17.61 4.69 -10.59
N SER A 22 18.92 4.81 -10.70
CA SER A 22 19.69 4.20 -11.79
C SER A 22 19.83 2.68 -11.61
N GLN A 23 20.14 1.97 -12.69
CA GLN A 23 20.41 0.52 -12.65
C GLN A 23 21.42 0.14 -11.58
N GLU A 24 22.55 0.86 -11.49
CA GLU A 24 23.58 0.60 -10.47
C GLU A 24 23.02 0.74 -9.04
N ALA A 25 22.28 1.82 -8.78
CA ALA A 25 21.70 2.08 -7.46
C ALA A 25 20.68 0.99 -7.08
N VAL A 26 19.81 0.61 -8.01
CA VAL A 26 18.75 -0.38 -7.79
C VAL A 26 19.33 -1.79 -7.61
N VAL A 27 20.34 -2.19 -8.39
CA VAL A 27 21.06 -3.46 -8.19
C VAL A 27 21.70 -3.51 -6.79
N LEU A 28 22.28 -2.40 -6.31
CA LEU A 28 22.88 -2.35 -4.97
C LEU A 28 21.85 -2.39 -3.84
N ILE A 29 20.68 -1.76 -4.03
CA ILE A 29 19.54 -1.92 -3.13
C ILE A 29 19.14 -3.40 -3.08
N GLY A 30 18.99 -4.05 -4.24
CA GLY A 30 18.68 -5.48 -4.32
C GLY A 30 19.71 -6.36 -3.59
N LYS A 31 21.01 -6.09 -3.74
CA LYS A 31 22.07 -6.80 -3.00
C LYS A 31 21.98 -6.61 -1.49
N SER A 32 21.68 -5.39 -1.04
CA SER A 32 21.52 -5.09 0.38
C SER A 32 20.32 -5.85 0.97
N LEU A 33 19.18 -5.84 0.27
CA LEU A 33 17.98 -6.57 0.69
C LEU A 33 18.18 -8.09 0.67
N GLY A 34 18.76 -8.64 -0.40
CA GLY A 34 19.03 -10.08 -0.53
C GLY A 34 19.98 -10.58 0.55
N THR A 35 21.04 -9.80 0.85
CA THR A 35 21.96 -10.10 1.96
C THR A 35 21.23 -10.13 3.30
N LYS A 36 20.45 -9.10 3.60
CA LYS A 36 19.71 -9.01 4.86
C LYS A 36 18.66 -10.11 5.01
N SER A 37 17.97 -10.48 3.93
CA SER A 37 17.01 -11.60 3.95
C SER A 37 17.70 -12.90 4.33
N LEU A 38 18.84 -13.23 3.70
CA LEU A 38 19.62 -14.42 4.00
C LEU A 38 20.17 -14.44 5.43
N GLU A 39 20.68 -13.32 5.92
CA GLU A 39 21.16 -13.17 7.31
C GLU A 39 20.04 -13.36 8.34
N SER A 40 18.80 -13.02 7.97
CA SER A 40 17.61 -13.29 8.80
C SER A 40 17.09 -14.73 8.71
N GLY A 41 17.79 -15.61 7.97
CA GLY A 41 17.40 -17.01 7.77
C GLY A 41 16.32 -17.21 6.70
N ASN A 42 16.03 -16.20 5.88
CA ASN A 42 15.06 -16.28 4.79
C ASN A 42 15.78 -16.34 3.44
N ASP A 43 15.56 -17.41 2.68
CA ASP A 43 16.23 -17.64 1.41
C ASP A 43 15.60 -16.91 0.21
N SER A 44 14.50 -16.19 0.44
CA SER A 44 13.65 -15.61 -0.61
C SER A 44 13.21 -14.19 -0.26
N LEU A 45 12.84 -13.42 -1.29
CA LEU A 45 12.16 -12.13 -1.19
C LEU A 45 10.97 -12.07 -2.16
N VAL A 46 9.81 -11.65 -1.65
CA VAL A 46 8.64 -11.36 -2.51
C VAL A 46 8.82 -10.01 -3.20
N VAL A 47 8.64 -9.95 -4.51
CA VAL A 47 8.78 -8.72 -5.29
C VAL A 47 7.50 -8.52 -6.11
N GLY A 48 6.82 -7.41 -5.84
CA GLY A 48 5.65 -6.95 -6.60
C GLY A 48 5.91 -5.55 -7.15
N ARG A 49 5.17 -5.15 -8.18
CA ARG A 49 5.32 -3.83 -8.79
C ARG A 49 3.99 -3.17 -9.15
N ASP A 50 3.96 -1.84 -9.16
CA ASP A 50 2.85 -1.06 -9.71
C ASP A 50 2.92 -1.00 -11.25
N GLY A 51 1.95 -0.29 -11.83
CA GLY A 51 1.76 -0.15 -13.27
C GLY A 51 2.65 0.88 -13.98
N ARG A 52 3.66 1.46 -13.34
CA ARG A 52 4.47 2.51 -13.96
C ARG A 52 5.33 1.99 -15.10
N ASN A 53 5.59 2.84 -16.09
CA ASN A 53 6.41 2.52 -17.26
C ASN A 53 7.84 2.11 -16.89
N SER A 54 8.37 2.63 -15.77
CA SER A 54 9.71 2.28 -15.27
C SER A 54 9.75 1.02 -14.40
N SER A 55 8.60 0.54 -13.92
CA SER A 55 8.53 -0.60 -13.00
C SER A 55 9.08 -1.92 -13.57
N PRO A 56 8.93 -2.26 -14.87
CA PRO A 56 9.58 -3.42 -15.48
C PRO A 56 11.11 -3.39 -15.38
N ASP A 57 11.76 -2.28 -15.73
CA ASP A 57 13.23 -2.17 -15.69
C ASP A 57 13.74 -2.21 -14.24
N LEU A 58 13.07 -1.48 -13.33
CA LEU A 58 13.41 -1.49 -11.91
C LEU A 58 13.27 -2.89 -11.30
N PHE A 59 12.29 -3.67 -11.75
CA PHE A 59 12.14 -5.07 -11.35
C PHE A 59 13.36 -5.90 -11.78
N GLU A 60 13.76 -5.83 -13.05
CA GLU A 60 14.93 -6.58 -13.54
C GLU A 60 16.20 -6.22 -12.75
N TRP A 61 16.40 -4.93 -12.46
CA TRP A 61 17.58 -4.47 -11.74
C TRP A 61 17.60 -4.92 -10.28
N ILE A 62 16.48 -4.78 -9.56
CA ILE A 62 16.44 -5.17 -8.15
C ILE A 62 16.51 -6.69 -8.02
N ALA A 63 15.84 -7.43 -8.91
CA ALA A 63 15.89 -8.90 -8.95
C ALA A 63 17.30 -9.40 -9.26
N ALA A 64 18.03 -8.78 -10.19
CA ALA A 64 19.43 -9.10 -10.46
C ALA A 64 20.30 -8.88 -9.22
N GLY A 65 20.08 -7.77 -8.50
CA GLY A 65 20.74 -7.49 -7.22
C GLY A 65 20.49 -8.58 -6.18
N ILE A 66 19.23 -8.93 -5.94
CA ILE A 66 18.81 -9.95 -4.98
C ILE A 66 19.40 -11.32 -5.35
N LYS A 67 19.23 -11.77 -6.60
CA LYS A 67 19.72 -13.08 -7.06
C LYS A 67 21.23 -13.21 -6.95
N SER A 68 21.97 -12.12 -7.16
CA SER A 68 23.44 -12.13 -7.05
C SER A 68 23.98 -12.38 -5.63
N THR A 69 23.14 -12.34 -4.60
CA THR A 69 23.52 -12.69 -3.22
C THR A 69 23.29 -14.16 -2.88
N GLY A 70 22.63 -14.91 -3.77
CA GLY A 70 22.09 -16.25 -3.49
C GLY A 70 20.65 -16.25 -2.97
N CYS A 71 20.01 -15.09 -2.81
CA CYS A 71 18.61 -15.00 -2.38
C CYS A 71 17.68 -15.17 -3.58
N ASN A 72 16.62 -15.95 -3.42
CA ASN A 72 15.62 -16.18 -4.46
C ASN A 72 14.63 -15.01 -4.56
N VAL A 73 14.09 -14.79 -5.76
CA VAL A 73 13.02 -13.82 -6.01
C VAL A 73 11.70 -14.56 -6.23
N ILE A 74 10.66 -14.13 -5.50
CA ILE A 74 9.28 -14.52 -5.74
C ILE A 74 8.59 -13.36 -6.44
N ASN A 75 8.51 -13.42 -7.76
CA ASN A 75 7.87 -12.40 -8.59
C ASN A 75 6.35 -12.59 -8.56
N ILE A 76 5.62 -11.61 -8.01
CA ILE A 76 4.15 -11.61 -7.98
C ILE A 76 3.52 -10.72 -9.06
N GLY A 77 4.34 -10.20 -9.98
CA GLY A 77 3.89 -9.41 -11.13
C GLY A 77 3.39 -8.02 -10.75
N ILE A 78 2.47 -7.50 -11.57
CA ILE A 78 1.81 -6.23 -11.32
C ILE A 78 0.70 -6.44 -10.29
N VAL A 79 0.79 -5.73 -9.17
CA VAL A 79 -0.12 -5.84 -8.03
C VAL A 79 -0.31 -4.48 -7.36
N SER A 80 -1.31 -4.34 -6.49
CA SER A 80 -1.36 -3.22 -5.55
C SER A 80 -0.39 -3.41 -4.40
N THR A 81 -0.03 -2.33 -3.72
CA THR A 81 0.82 -2.38 -2.52
C THR A 81 0.24 -3.30 -1.43
N PRO A 82 -1.07 -3.29 -1.14
CA PRO A 82 -1.64 -4.23 -0.18
C PRO A 82 -1.57 -5.71 -0.58
N ILE A 83 -1.60 -6.04 -1.88
CA ILE A 83 -1.42 -7.43 -2.32
C ILE A 83 0.01 -7.92 -2.01
N LEU A 84 1.03 -7.06 -2.13
CA LEU A 84 2.38 -7.42 -1.66
C LEU A 84 2.37 -7.71 -0.15
N TYR A 85 1.75 -6.83 0.64
CA TYR A 85 1.67 -7.04 2.09
C TYR A 85 0.96 -8.35 2.43
N PHE A 86 -0.16 -8.64 1.77
CA PHE A 86 -0.85 -9.92 1.87
C PHE A 86 0.05 -11.09 1.50
N ALA A 87 0.82 -11.00 0.40
CA ALA A 87 1.74 -12.05 -0.02
C ALA A 87 2.78 -12.36 1.07
N THR A 88 3.34 -11.35 1.74
CA THR A 88 4.28 -11.56 2.86
C THR A 88 3.64 -12.20 4.10
N HIS A 89 2.31 -12.12 4.26
CA HIS A 89 1.60 -12.75 5.36
C HIS A 89 1.17 -14.19 5.03
N SER A 90 0.82 -14.45 3.77
CA SER A 90 0.24 -15.71 3.28
C SER A 90 1.27 -16.72 2.78
N LEU A 91 2.37 -16.26 2.19
CA LEU A 91 3.46 -17.12 1.74
C LEU A 91 4.41 -17.45 2.89
N SER A 92 5.24 -18.48 2.69
CA SER A 92 6.30 -18.84 3.64
C SER A 92 7.42 -17.79 3.73
N CYS A 93 7.44 -16.80 2.84
CA CYS A 93 8.43 -15.73 2.79
C CYS A 93 7.85 -14.45 3.42
N PRO A 94 8.32 -14.03 4.59
CA PRO A 94 7.79 -12.87 5.31
C PRO A 94 8.39 -11.53 4.86
N ASN A 95 9.35 -11.56 3.93
CA ASN A 95 10.08 -10.39 3.47
C ASN A 95 9.65 -10.05 2.04
N GLY A 96 9.59 -8.76 1.72
CA GLY A 96 9.25 -8.35 0.37
C GLY A 96 9.56 -6.90 0.06
N VAL A 97 9.46 -6.55 -1.21
CA VAL A 97 9.67 -5.19 -1.71
C VAL A 97 8.64 -4.86 -2.78
N MET A 98 7.95 -3.73 -2.59
CA MET A 98 7.02 -3.18 -3.56
C MET A 98 7.77 -2.16 -4.40
N ILE A 99 7.80 -2.36 -5.71
CA ILE A 99 8.27 -1.36 -6.66
C ILE A 99 7.08 -0.48 -7.00
N THR A 100 7.10 0.75 -6.53
CA THR A 100 5.95 1.64 -6.67
C THR A 100 6.43 3.06 -6.64
N GLY A 101 5.79 3.98 -7.36
CA GLY A 101 5.90 5.44 -7.20
C GLY A 101 4.84 6.05 -6.26
N SER A 102 3.95 5.21 -5.72
CA SER A 102 2.71 5.57 -5.05
C SER A 102 1.91 6.57 -5.88
N HIS A 103 1.59 7.72 -5.32
CA HIS A 103 0.89 8.81 -5.99
C HIS A 103 1.80 9.88 -6.56
N ASN A 104 3.10 9.65 -6.75
CA ASN A 104 3.96 10.66 -7.37
C ASN A 104 3.72 10.72 -8.90
N PRO A 105 4.16 11.78 -9.63
CA PRO A 105 4.07 11.83 -11.09
C PRO A 105 4.70 10.61 -11.78
N GLY A 106 4.34 10.33 -13.04
CA GLY A 106 4.73 9.10 -13.77
C GLY A 106 6.23 8.78 -13.80
N ASN A 107 7.08 9.82 -13.81
CA ASN A 107 8.54 9.67 -13.82
C ASN A 107 9.15 9.27 -12.46
N TYR A 108 8.38 9.29 -11.36
CA TYR A 108 8.84 8.81 -10.06
C TYR A 108 8.63 7.30 -9.92
N ASN A 109 9.52 6.66 -9.16
CA ASN A 109 9.33 5.29 -8.68
C ASN A 109 10.02 5.13 -7.31
N GLY A 110 10.09 3.92 -6.77
CA GLY A 110 10.63 3.68 -5.45
C GLY A 110 10.37 2.28 -4.92
N PHE A 111 10.71 2.08 -3.64
CA PHE A 111 10.64 0.81 -2.96
C PHE A 111 10.00 0.96 -1.57
N LYS A 112 8.86 0.29 -1.34
CA LYS A 112 8.34 0.05 0.02
C LYS A 112 8.83 -1.33 0.46
N VAL A 113 9.59 -1.39 1.55
CA VAL A 113 10.28 -2.62 1.99
C VAL A 113 9.60 -3.23 3.21
N VAL A 114 9.42 -4.54 3.19
CA VAL A 114 8.83 -5.36 4.25
C VAL A 114 9.86 -6.35 4.76
N GLU A 115 10.06 -6.37 6.07
CA GLU A 115 10.92 -7.32 6.77
C GLU A 115 10.11 -7.96 7.89
N ASP A 116 10.09 -9.30 7.96
CA ASP A 116 9.32 -10.05 8.95
C ASP A 116 7.85 -9.56 9.04
N LYS A 117 7.20 -9.45 7.87
CA LYS A 117 5.81 -8.97 7.71
C LYS A 117 5.58 -7.52 8.11
N LYS A 118 6.65 -6.75 8.40
CA LYS A 118 6.57 -5.36 8.89
C LYS A 118 7.21 -4.42 7.89
N THR A 119 6.50 -3.35 7.53
CA THR A 119 7.10 -2.27 6.75
C THR A 119 8.19 -1.57 7.56
N ILE A 120 9.38 -1.43 6.99
CA ILE A 120 10.51 -0.78 7.66
C ILE A 120 10.43 0.75 7.51
N SER A 121 11.16 1.47 8.37
CA SER A 121 11.22 2.93 8.37
C SER A 121 12.44 3.45 9.12
N GLY A 122 12.72 4.74 8.97
CA GLY A 122 13.73 5.48 9.72
C GLY A 122 15.10 4.83 9.60
N LYS A 123 15.65 4.41 10.74
CA LYS A 123 16.98 3.80 10.82
C LYS A 123 17.12 2.57 9.90
N ALA A 124 16.10 1.72 9.81
CA ALA A 124 16.16 0.51 8.99
C ALA A 124 16.30 0.81 7.48
N ILE A 125 15.73 1.91 6.98
CA ILE A 125 15.95 2.37 5.60
C ILE A 125 17.37 2.91 5.43
N GLN A 126 17.90 3.60 6.44
CA GLN A 126 19.28 4.10 6.41
C GLN A 126 20.31 2.96 6.51
N GLU A 127 20.01 1.86 7.20
CA GLU A 127 20.84 0.66 7.25
C GLU A 127 21.05 0.05 5.85
N ILE A 128 20.03 0.07 4.98
CA ILE A 128 20.18 -0.35 3.58
C ILE A 128 21.27 0.49 2.89
N ARG A 129 21.23 1.82 3.07
CA ARG A 129 22.23 2.76 2.51
C ARG A 129 23.62 2.47 3.07
N GLU A 130 23.73 2.26 4.37
CA GLU A 130 24.99 1.97 5.05
C GLU A 130 25.62 0.67 4.54
N ASN A 131 24.84 -0.40 4.40
CA ASN A 131 25.30 -1.68 3.84
C ASN A 131 25.80 -1.51 2.40
N ILE A 132 25.12 -0.69 1.58
CA ILE A 132 25.58 -0.37 0.22
C ILE A 132 26.95 0.33 0.24
N LEU A 133 27.14 1.30 1.12
CA LEU A 133 28.38 2.06 1.23
C LEU A 133 29.55 1.19 1.72
N LYS A 134 29.29 0.25 2.64
CA LYS A 134 30.28 -0.71 3.13
C LYS A 134 30.61 -1.80 2.10
N LYS A 135 29.72 -2.04 1.14
CA LYS A 135 29.79 -3.14 0.15
C LYS A 135 29.84 -4.53 0.80
N GLU A 136 29.20 -4.66 1.96
CA GLU A 136 29.03 -5.92 2.69
C GLU A 136 27.85 -6.67 2.07
N PHE A 137 28.13 -7.41 1.00
CA PHE A 137 27.13 -8.22 0.31
C PHE A 137 27.52 -9.69 0.34
N LEU A 138 26.54 -10.54 0.61
CA LEU A 138 26.67 -11.95 0.30
C LEU A 138 26.76 -12.14 -1.22
N LYS A 139 27.30 -13.29 -1.63
CA LYS A 139 27.46 -13.68 -3.03
C LYS A 139 26.90 -15.07 -3.21
N GLY A 140 26.17 -15.25 -4.30
CA GLY A 140 25.60 -16.53 -4.69
C GLY A 140 24.78 -16.39 -5.96
N GLU A 141 24.03 -17.44 -6.27
CA GLU A 141 23.16 -17.49 -7.43
C GLU A 141 21.78 -17.93 -6.97
N GLY A 142 20.89 -16.95 -6.81
CA GLY A 142 19.48 -17.16 -6.51
C GLY A 142 18.66 -17.40 -7.76
N SER A 143 17.51 -18.05 -7.59
CA SER A 143 16.54 -18.31 -8.65
C SER A 143 15.40 -17.30 -8.65
N GLU A 144 14.57 -17.34 -9.69
CA GLU A 144 13.31 -16.62 -9.74
C GLU A 144 12.17 -17.61 -9.94
N LYS A 145 11.07 -17.40 -9.21
CA LYS A 145 9.80 -18.04 -9.48
C LYS A 145 8.69 -17.01 -9.59
N VAL A 146 7.75 -17.25 -10.49
CA VAL A 146 6.55 -16.42 -10.65
C VAL A 146 5.40 -17.07 -9.89
N LEU A 147 4.68 -16.29 -9.09
CA LEU A 147 3.47 -16.74 -8.37
C LEU A 147 2.36 -15.71 -8.53
N ASP A 148 1.13 -16.17 -8.79
CA ASP A 148 -0.04 -15.33 -8.73
C ASP A 148 -0.76 -15.50 -7.38
N VAL A 149 -0.95 -14.40 -6.66
CA VAL A 149 -1.62 -14.37 -5.36
C VAL A 149 -2.93 -13.57 -5.39
N LYS A 150 -3.33 -13.04 -6.56
CA LYS A 150 -4.50 -12.16 -6.69
C LYS A 150 -5.79 -12.88 -6.33
N ASP A 151 -6.00 -14.09 -6.84
CA ASP A 151 -7.19 -14.88 -6.54
C ASP A 151 -7.29 -15.23 -5.04
N GLN A 152 -6.15 -15.49 -4.39
CA GLN A 152 -6.12 -15.76 -2.95
C GLN A 152 -6.51 -14.53 -2.14
N TYR A 153 -6.01 -13.35 -2.51
CA TYR A 153 -6.37 -12.07 -1.89
C TYR A 153 -7.86 -11.75 -2.11
N LEU A 154 -8.34 -11.85 -3.35
CA LEU A 154 -9.74 -11.63 -3.71
C LEU A 154 -10.68 -12.54 -2.90
N ASN A 155 -10.41 -13.85 -2.90
CA ASN A 155 -11.23 -14.82 -2.18
C ASN A 155 -11.20 -14.58 -0.67
N LEU A 156 -10.06 -14.15 -0.11
CA LEU A 156 -9.99 -13.84 1.31
C LEU A 156 -10.93 -12.66 1.65
N ILE A 157 -10.97 -11.61 0.84
CA ILE A 157 -11.87 -10.47 1.07
C ILE A 157 -13.33 -10.89 0.90
N VAL A 158 -13.67 -11.51 -0.23
CA VAL A 158 -15.04 -11.88 -0.57
C VAL A 158 -15.64 -12.85 0.44
N ASN A 159 -14.86 -13.82 0.94
CA ASN A 159 -15.35 -14.77 1.94
C ASN A 159 -15.47 -14.19 3.36
N ASN A 160 -14.87 -13.02 3.63
CA ASN A 160 -14.93 -12.38 4.95
C ASN A 160 -15.93 -11.23 5.02
N ILE A 161 -16.49 -10.76 3.91
CA ILE A 161 -17.39 -9.60 3.90
C ILE A 161 -18.73 -9.99 3.28
N GLU A 162 -19.81 -9.79 4.04
CA GLU A 162 -21.18 -10.01 3.57
C GLU A 162 -21.92 -8.67 3.51
N LEU A 163 -22.33 -8.25 2.30
CA LEU A 163 -23.19 -7.09 2.13
C LEU A 163 -24.65 -7.46 2.36
N LYS A 164 -25.37 -6.67 3.14
CA LYS A 164 -26.81 -6.88 3.42
C LYS A 164 -27.70 -6.75 2.18
N ARG A 165 -27.22 -6.05 1.17
CA ARG A 165 -27.87 -5.86 -0.12
C ARG A 165 -26.82 -5.47 -1.17
N PRO A 166 -27.11 -5.69 -2.46
CA PRO A 166 -26.32 -5.10 -3.54
C PRO A 166 -26.25 -3.57 -3.43
N LEU A 167 -25.10 -3.01 -3.81
CA LEU A 167 -24.85 -1.57 -3.91
C LEU A 167 -24.48 -1.21 -5.36
N LYS A 168 -24.93 -0.03 -5.82
CA LYS A 168 -24.40 0.58 -7.05
C LYS A 168 -23.27 1.52 -6.71
N ILE A 169 -22.06 1.24 -7.19
CA ILE A 169 -20.87 2.00 -6.81
C ILE A 169 -20.12 2.50 -8.03
N ALA A 170 -19.42 3.62 -7.88
CA ALA A 170 -18.35 4.02 -8.77
C ALA A 170 -16.99 3.65 -8.16
N ILE A 171 -16.08 3.15 -8.98
CA ILE A 171 -14.66 3.06 -8.64
C ILE A 171 -13.86 3.91 -9.62
N ASP A 172 -12.86 4.63 -9.11
CA ASP A 172 -11.89 5.37 -9.89
C ASP A 172 -10.49 4.86 -9.54
N CYS A 173 -9.82 4.28 -10.51
CA CYS A 173 -8.48 3.73 -10.32
C CYS A 173 -7.38 4.69 -10.76
N GLY A 174 -7.70 5.82 -11.40
CA GLY A 174 -6.73 6.79 -11.91
C GLY A 174 -5.59 6.17 -12.73
N ASN A 175 -5.87 5.12 -13.49
CA ASN A 175 -4.91 4.30 -14.24
C ASN A 175 -3.82 3.59 -13.39
N GLY A 176 -3.99 3.57 -12.08
CA GLY A 176 -3.09 2.93 -11.12
C GLY A 176 -3.36 1.44 -10.89
N ALA A 177 -2.60 0.86 -9.96
CA ALA A 177 -2.61 -0.58 -9.69
C ALA A 177 -3.94 -1.13 -9.14
N ALA A 178 -4.83 -0.28 -8.64
CA ALA A 178 -6.19 -0.67 -8.22
C ALA A 178 -6.98 -1.35 -9.35
N GLY A 179 -6.75 -0.93 -10.60
CA GLY A 179 -7.44 -1.44 -11.78
C GLY A 179 -7.30 -2.94 -12.00
N ILE A 180 -6.25 -3.54 -11.44
CA ILE A 180 -5.93 -4.96 -11.57
C ILE A 180 -6.96 -5.86 -10.86
N ILE A 181 -7.60 -5.37 -9.80
CA ILE A 181 -8.42 -6.24 -8.94
C ILE A 181 -9.66 -5.56 -8.33
N ALA A 182 -9.68 -4.24 -8.17
CA ALA A 182 -10.71 -3.56 -7.38
C ALA A 182 -12.12 -3.85 -7.89
N LYS A 183 -12.32 -3.82 -9.22
CA LYS A 183 -13.59 -4.17 -9.84
C LYS A 183 -14.05 -5.58 -9.47
N GLN A 184 -13.17 -6.56 -9.61
CA GLN A 184 -13.47 -7.97 -9.31
C GLN A 184 -13.80 -8.17 -7.83
N VAL A 185 -13.11 -7.47 -6.92
CA VAL A 185 -13.41 -7.53 -5.49
C VAL A 185 -14.83 -7.05 -5.23
N TYR A 186 -15.22 -5.88 -5.72
CA TYR A 186 -16.55 -5.33 -5.45
C TYR A 186 -17.67 -6.09 -6.17
N GLU A 187 -17.45 -6.57 -7.40
CA GLU A 187 -18.41 -7.46 -8.08
C GLU A 187 -18.57 -8.79 -7.33
N GLY A 188 -17.47 -9.35 -6.79
CA GLY A 188 -17.49 -10.54 -5.94
C GLY A 188 -18.27 -10.34 -4.62
N LEU A 189 -18.32 -9.10 -4.11
CA LEU A 189 -19.17 -8.72 -2.97
C LEU A 189 -20.65 -8.49 -3.34
N GLY A 190 -21.00 -8.62 -4.62
CA GLY A 190 -22.36 -8.43 -5.12
C GLY A 190 -22.72 -6.98 -5.47
N CYS A 191 -21.73 -6.10 -5.66
CA CYS A 191 -21.96 -4.73 -6.14
C CYS A 191 -22.16 -4.67 -7.66
N GLU A 192 -22.96 -3.70 -8.11
CA GLU A 192 -22.95 -3.22 -9.49
C GLU A 192 -21.86 -2.13 -9.60
N VAL A 193 -20.81 -2.39 -10.38
CA VAL A 193 -19.61 -1.56 -10.40
C VAL A 193 -19.51 -0.76 -11.71
N HIS A 194 -19.46 0.56 -11.58
CA HIS A 194 -19.15 1.50 -12.65
C HIS A 194 -17.70 1.96 -12.48
N SER A 195 -16.87 1.84 -13.51
CA SER A 195 -15.42 2.07 -13.39
C SER A 195 -14.96 3.28 -14.21
N LEU A 196 -14.13 4.12 -13.59
CA LEU A 196 -13.34 5.16 -14.24
C LEU A 196 -11.87 4.75 -14.23
N PHE A 197 -11.22 4.95 -15.38
CA PHE A 197 -9.76 4.86 -15.52
C PHE A 197 -9.17 3.55 -14.94
N ALA A 198 -9.87 2.43 -15.13
CA ALA A 198 -9.50 1.12 -14.57
C ALA A 198 -8.39 0.40 -15.34
N GLU A 199 -8.13 0.80 -16.59
CA GLU A 199 -6.99 0.28 -17.35
C GLU A 199 -5.69 0.83 -16.78
N VAL A 200 -4.77 -0.07 -16.44
CA VAL A 200 -3.46 0.30 -15.88
C VAL A 200 -2.63 0.96 -16.98
N ASP A 201 -2.26 2.22 -16.76
CA ASP A 201 -1.46 3.02 -17.70
C ASP A 201 -0.51 3.94 -16.91
N GLY A 202 0.79 3.68 -17.02
CA GLY A 202 1.85 4.38 -16.31
C GLY A 202 2.06 5.84 -16.74
N ASP A 203 1.43 6.27 -17.83
CA ASP A 203 1.42 7.68 -18.25
C ASP A 203 0.37 8.51 -17.49
N PHE A 204 -0.58 7.85 -16.80
CA PHE A 204 -1.69 8.48 -16.07
C PHE A 204 -2.42 9.55 -16.92
N PRO A 205 -3.00 9.18 -18.08
CA PRO A 205 -3.43 10.14 -19.11
C PRO A 205 -4.67 10.98 -18.77
N ASN A 206 -5.37 10.65 -17.68
CA ASN A 206 -6.62 11.31 -17.30
C ASN A 206 -6.38 12.36 -16.22
N HIS A 207 -6.44 11.95 -14.95
CA HIS A 207 -5.94 12.73 -13.82
C HIS A 207 -4.89 11.92 -13.06
N HIS A 208 -4.16 12.61 -12.19
CA HIS A 208 -3.16 11.96 -11.35
C HIS A 208 -3.85 11.08 -10.29
N PRO A 209 -3.41 9.84 -10.01
CA PRO A 209 -4.04 8.98 -9.00
C PRO A 209 -3.63 9.39 -7.58
N ASP A 210 -4.12 10.55 -7.15
CA ASP A 210 -3.98 11.08 -5.80
C ASP A 210 -5.36 11.55 -5.29
N PRO A 211 -6.13 10.66 -4.63
CA PRO A 211 -7.49 10.95 -4.17
C PRO A 211 -7.53 11.92 -2.98
N SER A 212 -6.37 12.32 -2.43
CA SER A 212 -6.28 13.34 -1.39
C SER A 212 -6.55 14.76 -1.92
N LYS A 213 -6.49 14.93 -3.24
CA LYS A 213 -6.71 16.19 -3.95
C LYS A 213 -8.14 16.24 -4.51
N PRO A 214 -8.98 17.19 -4.05
CA PRO A 214 -10.38 17.29 -4.50
C PRO A 214 -10.55 17.36 -6.02
N GLU A 215 -9.64 18.01 -6.73
CA GLU A 215 -9.66 18.14 -8.19
C GLU A 215 -9.57 16.79 -8.92
N ASN A 216 -8.92 15.79 -8.33
CA ASN A 216 -8.81 14.43 -8.88
C ASN A 216 -10.08 13.59 -8.63
N LEU A 217 -11.09 14.14 -7.94
CA LEU A 217 -12.34 13.45 -7.64
C LEU A 217 -13.52 13.99 -8.45
N GLU A 218 -13.29 14.96 -9.33
CA GLU A 218 -14.37 15.63 -10.07
C GLU A 218 -15.09 14.70 -11.04
N ASP A 219 -14.37 13.84 -11.76
CA ASP A 219 -14.99 12.87 -12.67
C ASP A 219 -15.74 11.77 -11.91
N LEU A 220 -15.20 11.34 -10.76
CA LEU A 220 -15.90 10.43 -9.84
C LEU A 220 -17.22 11.04 -9.33
N LYS A 221 -17.21 12.31 -8.91
CA LYS A 221 -18.43 13.02 -8.47
C LYS A 221 -19.48 13.08 -9.58
N LYS A 222 -19.07 13.46 -10.79
CA LYS A 222 -19.96 13.51 -11.96
C LYS A 222 -20.57 12.14 -12.23
N LEU A 223 -19.76 11.07 -12.25
CA LEU A 223 -20.25 9.71 -12.49
C LEU A 223 -21.26 9.28 -11.42
N VAL A 224 -20.97 9.57 -10.14
CA VAL A 224 -21.90 9.27 -9.03
C VAL A 224 -23.23 9.98 -9.21
N GLU A 225 -23.23 11.26 -9.60
CA GLU A 225 -24.44 12.04 -9.83
C GLU A 225 -25.22 11.56 -11.07
N GLU A 226 -24.55 11.44 -12.22
CA GLU A 226 -25.15 11.11 -13.52
C GLU A 226 -25.79 9.71 -13.52
N GLN A 227 -25.11 8.73 -12.92
CA GLN A 227 -25.58 7.34 -12.85
C GLN A 227 -26.37 7.05 -11.56
N ARG A 228 -26.59 8.06 -10.71
CA ARG A 228 -27.31 7.95 -9.42
C ARG A 228 -26.75 6.82 -8.54
N LEU A 229 -25.43 6.78 -8.43
CA LEU A 229 -24.70 5.76 -7.65
C LEU A 229 -24.74 6.11 -6.16
N GLU A 230 -24.52 5.11 -5.32
CA GLU A 230 -24.69 5.25 -3.87
C GLU A 230 -23.41 5.74 -3.17
N ILE A 231 -22.25 5.47 -3.79
CA ILE A 231 -20.93 5.84 -3.30
C ILE A 231 -19.93 5.81 -4.45
N GLY A 232 -18.95 6.71 -4.40
CA GLY A 232 -17.76 6.70 -5.25
C GLY A 232 -16.51 6.40 -4.42
N LEU A 233 -15.63 5.56 -4.96
CA LEU A 233 -14.40 5.10 -4.33
C LEU A 233 -13.22 5.39 -5.25
N ALA A 234 -12.28 6.25 -4.83
CA ALA A 234 -11.08 6.57 -5.61
C ALA A 234 -9.84 5.98 -4.95
N PHE A 235 -9.01 5.30 -5.73
CA PHE A 235 -7.74 4.74 -5.27
C PHE A 235 -6.57 5.60 -5.70
N ASP A 236 -5.49 5.56 -4.93
CA ASP A 236 -4.23 6.14 -5.37
C ASP A 236 -3.40 5.18 -6.24
N GLY A 237 -2.27 5.65 -6.76
CA GLY A 237 -1.52 4.96 -7.81
C GLY A 237 -1.10 3.52 -7.49
N ASP A 238 -0.87 3.20 -6.22
CA ASP A 238 -0.58 1.83 -5.76
C ASP A 238 -1.62 1.23 -4.81
N ALA A 239 -2.77 1.91 -4.69
CA ALA A 239 -3.98 1.47 -4.02
C ALA A 239 -3.83 1.11 -2.54
N ASP A 240 -2.97 1.82 -1.80
CA ASP A 240 -2.96 1.76 -0.33
C ASP A 240 -3.64 2.96 0.35
N ARG A 241 -4.32 3.80 -0.46
CA ARG A 241 -5.17 4.90 0.02
C ARG A 241 -6.52 4.92 -0.67
N LEU A 242 -7.53 5.39 0.06
CA LEU A 242 -8.91 5.49 -0.41
C LEU A 242 -9.48 6.91 -0.23
N GLY A 243 -9.96 7.49 -1.34
CA GLY A 243 -10.88 8.61 -1.35
C GLY A 243 -12.33 8.14 -1.45
N VAL A 244 -13.24 8.84 -0.77
CA VAL A 244 -14.66 8.48 -0.74
C VAL A 244 -15.51 9.69 -1.10
N VAL A 245 -16.48 9.48 -2.00
CA VAL A 245 -17.49 10.46 -2.42
C VAL A 245 -18.87 9.90 -2.08
N SER A 246 -19.70 10.66 -1.35
CA SER A 246 -21.08 10.26 -1.04
C SER A 246 -21.99 10.38 -2.27
N LYS A 247 -23.20 9.81 -2.19
CA LYS A 247 -24.23 9.97 -3.23
C LYS A 247 -24.61 11.43 -3.54
N GLU A 248 -24.38 12.36 -2.61
CA GLU A 248 -24.59 13.80 -2.79
C GLU A 248 -23.34 14.52 -3.35
N GLY A 249 -22.32 13.78 -3.79
CA GLY A 249 -21.08 14.36 -4.33
C GLY A 249 -20.14 14.93 -3.26
N LYS A 250 -20.39 14.67 -1.97
CA LYS A 250 -19.54 15.18 -0.88
C LYS A 250 -18.34 14.29 -0.67
N ILE A 251 -17.16 14.90 -0.57
CA ILE A 251 -15.94 14.18 -0.19
C ILE A 251 -16.02 13.83 1.30
N ILE A 252 -15.83 12.55 1.62
CA ILE A 252 -15.75 12.05 2.98
C ILE A 252 -14.27 11.84 3.32
N PHE A 253 -13.71 12.77 4.11
CA PHE A 253 -12.30 12.71 4.48
C PHE A 253 -11.97 11.49 5.37
N PRO A 254 -10.71 11.01 5.35
CA PRO A 254 -10.33 9.76 6.03
C PRO A 254 -10.59 9.74 7.54
N ASP A 255 -10.47 10.88 8.22
CA ASP A 255 -10.79 10.97 9.66
C ASP A 255 -12.29 10.78 9.94
N MET A 256 -13.18 11.23 9.04
CA MET A 256 -14.61 10.95 9.11
C MET A 256 -14.94 9.49 8.77
N GLN A 257 -14.22 8.90 7.80
CA GLN A 257 -14.32 7.46 7.51
C GLN A 257 -13.92 6.63 8.75
N MET A 258 -12.84 7.03 9.42
CA MET A 258 -12.36 6.41 10.65
C MET A 258 -13.38 6.46 11.79
N ILE A 259 -14.20 7.52 11.91
CA ILE A 259 -15.29 7.55 12.90
C ILE A 259 -16.27 6.40 12.63
N LEU A 260 -16.68 6.20 11.36
CA LEU A 260 -17.59 5.12 10.98
C LEU A 260 -17.01 3.75 11.30
N PHE A 261 -15.74 3.52 10.95
CA PHE A 261 -15.05 2.24 11.21
C PHE A 261 -14.87 1.99 12.70
N SER A 262 -14.42 3.01 13.46
CA SER A 262 -14.24 2.92 14.91
C SER A 262 -15.54 2.56 15.62
N ASN A 263 -16.65 3.22 15.27
CA ASN A 263 -17.96 2.95 15.85
C ASN A 263 -18.42 1.51 15.57
N SER A 264 -18.11 0.95 14.40
CA SER A 264 -18.44 -0.44 14.07
C SER A 264 -17.61 -1.43 14.89
N ILE A 265 -16.30 -1.21 14.97
CA ILE A 265 -15.35 -2.11 15.66
C ILE A 265 -15.59 -2.09 17.16
N LEU A 266 -15.75 -0.91 17.78
CA LEU A 266 -15.88 -0.76 19.23
C LEU A 266 -17.19 -1.34 19.79
N LYS A 267 -18.24 -1.45 18.96
CA LYS A 267 -19.47 -2.17 19.33
C LYS A 267 -19.24 -3.66 19.58
N GLN A 268 -18.24 -4.24 18.92
CA GLN A 268 -17.86 -5.66 19.06
C GLN A 268 -16.69 -5.82 20.04
N HIS A 269 -15.82 -4.81 20.14
CA HIS A 269 -14.62 -4.82 20.95
C HIS A 269 -14.58 -3.62 21.89
N LYS A 270 -15.26 -3.76 23.04
CA LYS A 270 -15.22 -2.75 24.11
C LYS A 270 -13.78 -2.46 24.52
N GLU A 271 -13.49 -1.20 24.85
CA GLU A 271 -12.16 -0.74 25.27
C GLU A 271 -11.06 -0.89 24.20
N GLY A 272 -11.43 -1.14 22.94
CA GLY A 272 -10.52 -1.21 21.81
C GLY A 272 -9.72 0.09 21.62
N LYS A 273 -8.46 -0.05 21.20
CA LYS A 273 -7.58 1.08 20.88
C LYS A 273 -7.65 1.41 19.39
N ILE A 274 -7.69 2.70 19.08
CA ILE A 274 -7.73 3.21 17.70
C ILE A 274 -6.61 4.23 17.51
N VAL A 275 -5.73 4.01 16.53
CA VAL A 275 -4.57 4.86 16.26
C VAL A 275 -4.88 5.85 15.13
N PHE A 276 -4.56 7.12 15.30
CA PHE A 276 -4.70 8.12 14.23
C PHE A 276 -3.58 9.14 14.25
N ASP A 277 -3.32 9.78 13.11
CA ASP A 277 -2.26 10.77 13.02
C ASP A 277 -2.69 12.15 13.53
N VAL A 278 -1.71 12.99 13.85
CA VAL A 278 -1.89 14.35 14.39
C VAL A 278 -2.72 15.29 13.50
N LYS A 279 -2.99 14.93 12.24
CA LYS A 279 -3.78 15.73 11.28
C LYS A 279 -5.28 15.48 11.38
N CYS A 280 -5.71 14.38 11.99
CA CYS A 280 -7.13 14.05 12.10
C CYS A 280 -7.86 15.03 13.04
N SER A 281 -9.14 15.27 12.75
CA SER A 281 -10.00 16.11 13.58
C SER A 281 -10.15 15.58 15.02
N LYS A 282 -10.31 16.49 15.99
CA LYS A 282 -10.71 16.16 17.36
C LYS A 282 -12.04 15.38 17.42
N LEU A 283 -12.91 15.55 16.42
CA LEU A 283 -14.16 14.79 16.33
C LEU A 283 -13.91 13.28 16.33
N LEU A 284 -12.80 12.82 15.76
CA LEU A 284 -12.44 11.40 15.76
C LEU A 284 -12.12 10.92 17.18
N SER A 285 -11.29 11.64 17.93
CA SER A 285 -10.97 11.27 19.31
C SER A 285 -12.20 11.27 20.21
N ASP A 286 -13.08 12.27 20.05
CA ASP A 286 -14.31 12.38 20.82
C ASP A 286 -15.26 11.22 20.50
N ALA A 287 -15.39 10.84 19.22
CA ALA A 287 -16.21 9.69 18.81
C ALA A 287 -15.69 8.36 19.39
N ILE A 288 -14.37 8.13 19.35
CA ILE A 288 -13.75 6.93 19.93
C ILE A 288 -14.05 6.83 21.43
N LEU A 289 -13.90 7.94 22.18
CA LEU A 289 -14.20 7.98 23.62
C LEU A 289 -15.68 7.72 23.90
N ASN A 290 -16.58 8.29 23.10
CA ASN A 290 -18.03 8.12 23.28
C ASN A 290 -18.49 6.67 23.05
N GLU A 291 -17.82 5.91 22.18
CA GLU A 291 -18.07 4.48 21.97
C GLU A 291 -17.29 3.59 22.97
N GLY A 292 -16.62 4.19 23.97
CA GLY A 292 -15.88 3.47 25.02
C GLY A 292 -14.54 2.90 24.58
N GLY A 293 -13.96 3.41 23.49
CA GLY A 293 -12.63 3.07 23.02
C GLY A 293 -11.53 3.99 23.57
N THR A 294 -10.28 3.67 23.27
CA THR A 294 -9.11 4.47 23.62
C THR A 294 -8.49 5.11 22.36
N PRO A 295 -8.54 6.44 22.20
CA PRO A 295 -7.88 7.13 21.10
C PRO A 295 -6.36 7.21 21.33
N ILE A 296 -5.56 6.87 20.33
CA ILE A 296 -4.10 6.96 20.38
C ILE A 296 -3.61 7.83 19.22
N MET A 297 -3.09 9.00 19.55
CA MET A 297 -2.51 9.89 18.55
C MET A 297 -1.06 9.50 18.27
N ALA A 298 -0.70 9.39 16.99
CA ALA A 298 0.62 8.99 16.52
C ALA A 298 1.18 9.96 15.46
N LYS A 299 2.47 9.82 15.17
CA LYS A 299 3.16 10.61 14.14
C LYS A 299 2.66 10.21 12.74
N THR A 300 2.41 11.20 11.87
CA THR A 300 2.09 10.96 10.45
C THR A 300 3.17 10.15 9.73
N GLY A 301 2.73 9.18 8.94
CA GLY A 301 3.47 8.27 8.06
C GLY A 301 3.02 6.82 8.25
N HIS A 302 2.63 6.14 7.17
CA HIS A 302 2.07 4.79 7.19
C HIS A 302 2.87 3.77 8.01
N SER A 303 4.21 3.82 7.94
CA SER A 303 5.07 2.92 8.71
C SER A 303 5.03 3.20 10.22
N TYR A 304 4.87 4.46 10.63
CA TYR A 304 4.74 4.84 12.04
C TYR A 304 3.38 4.43 12.61
N ILE A 305 2.31 4.58 11.85
CA ILE A 305 0.96 4.13 12.25
C ILE A 305 0.93 2.61 12.39
N LYS A 306 1.40 1.87 11.37
CA LYS A 306 1.51 0.40 11.45
C LYS A 306 2.36 -0.07 12.63
N LYS A 307 3.43 0.65 12.95
CA LYS A 307 4.25 0.36 14.15
C LYS A 307 3.46 0.58 15.44
N CYS A 308 2.77 1.72 15.57
CA CYS A 308 1.97 2.05 16.74
C CYS A 308 0.81 1.06 16.92
N ILE A 309 0.12 0.65 15.84
CA ILE A 309 -0.92 -0.37 15.88
C ILE A 309 -0.41 -1.66 16.53
N ARG A 310 0.78 -2.13 16.14
CA ARG A 310 1.38 -3.34 16.72
C ARG A 310 1.79 -3.17 18.18
N GLU A 311 2.47 -2.07 18.50
CA GLU A 311 2.97 -1.80 19.86
C GLU A 311 1.80 -1.64 20.86
N GLU A 312 0.74 -0.97 20.42
CA GLU A 312 -0.44 -0.71 21.24
C GLU A 312 -1.49 -1.81 21.19
N LYS A 313 -1.33 -2.77 20.25
CA LYS A 313 -2.34 -3.79 19.90
C LYS A 313 -3.68 -3.14 19.54
N ALA A 314 -3.62 -2.06 18.77
CA ALA A 314 -4.80 -1.35 18.29
C ALA A 314 -5.58 -2.19 17.28
N LEU A 315 -6.90 -1.99 17.22
CA LEU A 315 -7.79 -2.73 16.31
C LEU A 315 -7.92 -2.05 14.95
N LEU A 316 -7.68 -0.76 14.91
CA LEU A 316 -7.72 0.07 13.71
C LEU A 316 -6.65 1.14 13.85
N GLY A 317 -6.08 1.54 12.71
CA GLY A 317 -5.55 2.89 12.64
C GLY A 317 -5.70 3.51 11.26
N GLY A 318 -5.35 4.77 11.16
CA GLY A 318 -5.40 5.47 9.88
C GLY A 318 -4.83 6.88 9.94
N GLU A 319 -4.77 7.49 8.77
CA GLU A 319 -4.14 8.79 8.56
C GLU A 319 -5.03 9.68 7.71
N MET A 320 -4.92 11.00 7.92
CA MET A 320 -5.59 11.99 7.09
C MET A 320 -5.22 11.91 5.60
N SER A 321 -4.11 11.24 5.26
CA SER A 321 -3.70 11.01 3.87
C SER A 321 -4.54 9.98 3.11
N GLY A 322 -5.34 9.16 3.81
CA GLY A 322 -6.19 8.13 3.20
C GLY A 322 -5.72 6.69 3.42
N HIS A 323 -4.59 6.48 4.10
CA HIS A 323 -4.22 5.14 4.57
C HIS A 323 -5.08 4.76 5.77
N ILE A 324 -5.68 3.58 5.71
CA ILE A 324 -6.46 2.97 6.79
C ILE A 324 -5.89 1.57 6.98
N PHE A 325 -5.87 1.07 8.22
CA PHE A 325 -5.20 -0.17 8.59
C PHE A 325 -6.11 -0.96 9.52
N PHE A 326 -6.79 -1.98 8.98
CA PHE A 326 -7.64 -2.85 9.78
C PHE A 326 -6.78 -3.92 10.45
N ASN A 327 -6.75 -3.92 11.78
CA ASN A 327 -6.20 -5.00 12.60
C ASN A 327 -7.30 -5.80 13.34
N ASP A 328 -8.56 -5.45 13.05
CA ASP A 328 -9.75 -6.23 13.35
C ASP A 328 -10.09 -7.08 12.12
N ARG A 329 -10.08 -8.41 12.28
CA ARG A 329 -10.34 -9.41 11.21
C ARG A 329 -9.39 -9.32 10.01
N TRP A 330 -8.31 -8.56 10.12
CA TRP A 330 -7.29 -8.35 9.10
C TRP A 330 -5.91 -8.11 9.74
N PRO A 331 -4.76 -8.30 9.04
CA PRO A 331 -3.44 -8.28 9.68
C PRO A 331 -2.80 -6.90 9.93
N GLY A 332 -3.53 -5.79 9.73
CA GLY A 332 -3.07 -4.45 10.11
C GLY A 332 -2.18 -3.73 9.11
N PHE A 333 -2.25 -4.05 7.80
CA PHE A 333 -1.40 -3.45 6.76
C PHE A 333 -2.11 -2.59 5.71
N ASP A 334 -3.43 -2.74 5.55
CA ASP A 334 -4.40 -1.93 4.80
C ASP A 334 -5.80 -2.09 5.44
#